data_AF-A0A9W5Y5D9-F1
#
_entry.id   AF-A0A9W5Y5D9-F1
#
_cell.length_a   1.000
_cell.length_b   1.000
_cell.length_c   1.000
_cell.angle_alpha   90.00
_cell.angle_beta   90.00
_cell.angle_gamma   90.00
#
_symmetry.space_group_name_H-M   'P 1'
#
loop_
_entity.id
_entity.type
_entity.pdbx_description
1 polymer ?
#
loop_
_entity_poly.entity_id
_entity_poly.type
_entity_poly.pdbx_seq_one_letter_code
_entity_poly.pdbx_strand_id
1 'polypeptide(L)'
;MKNNDFMKKTYNNFSDFVRVASSRELSYFLLDAKYTSGFSSQMSRLISELRKEGNLAADFVMFFNTDGEIAIFDEDLLGTYIGDRFLAEVENKYGNKKLNYIVKSVINNSESVQKDFAQVCYEVIVKILDEIYMEMKYKKDLGEFYKKTLNLDDESIENLPLKIAALLIVEDMCRYLGINVTLKQLIK
;
A
#
# COMPACT_ATOMS: atom_id res chain seq x y z
N MET A 1 11.06 13.82 -27.19
CA MET A 1 12.20 13.79 -26.25
C MET A 1 11.77 13.00 -25.03
N LYS A 2 12.54 11.96 -24.65
CA LYS A 2 12.19 11.02 -23.57
C LYS A 2 12.55 11.63 -22.21
N ASN A 3 11.57 11.80 -21.33
CA ASN A 3 11.79 12.32 -19.97
C ASN A 3 12.49 11.24 -19.12
N ASN A 4 13.81 11.32 -19.01
CA ASN A 4 14.61 10.52 -18.10
C ASN A 4 14.55 11.01 -16.63
N ASP A 5 13.83 12.11 -16.35
CA ASP A 5 13.84 12.81 -15.06
C ASP A 5 12.63 12.51 -14.14
N PHE A 6 11.78 11.53 -14.45
CA PHE A 6 10.56 11.28 -13.65
C PHE A 6 10.81 10.69 -12.26
N MET A 7 12.02 10.19 -11.97
CA MET A 7 12.44 9.91 -10.59
C MET A 7 12.95 11.21 -9.98
N LYS A 8 12.04 12.02 -9.41
CA LYS A 8 12.43 13.18 -8.60
C LYS A 8 13.46 12.73 -7.57
N LYS A 9 14.47 13.58 -7.31
CA LYS A 9 15.57 13.39 -6.32
C LYS A 9 15.15 13.02 -4.88
N THR A 10 13.86 12.90 -4.60
CA THR A 10 13.29 12.68 -3.25
C THR A 10 13.31 11.21 -2.83
N TYR A 11 13.18 10.24 -3.75
CA TYR A 11 13.15 8.81 -3.42
C TYR A 11 14.14 8.02 -4.29
N ASN A 12 14.83 7.03 -3.70
CA ASN A 12 15.88 6.28 -4.40
C ASN A 12 15.30 5.30 -5.43
N ASN A 13 14.12 4.74 -5.16
CA ASN A 13 13.41 3.81 -6.04
C ASN A 13 11.88 3.96 -5.89
N PHE A 14 11.10 3.35 -6.79
CA PHE A 14 9.63 3.46 -6.73
C PHE A 14 9.02 2.74 -5.52
N SER A 15 9.61 1.64 -5.03
CA SER A 15 9.13 0.98 -3.81
C SER A 15 9.27 1.87 -2.57
N ASP A 16 10.33 2.68 -2.46
CA ASP A 16 10.49 3.64 -1.36
C ASP A 16 9.36 4.68 -1.37
N PHE A 17 8.94 5.13 -2.56
CA PHE A 17 7.76 6.00 -2.68
C PHE A 17 6.49 5.29 -2.20
N VAL A 18 6.28 4.03 -2.61
CA VAL A 18 5.10 3.25 -2.18
C VAL A 18 5.07 3.12 -0.66
N ARG A 19 6.21 2.85 -0.01
CA ARG A 19 6.30 2.78 1.46
C ARG A 19 5.78 4.06 2.12
N VAL A 20 6.26 5.22 1.66
CA VAL A 20 5.88 6.53 2.22
C VAL A 20 4.42 6.87 1.92
N ALA A 21 3.95 6.61 0.70
CA ALA A 21 2.55 6.81 0.35
C ALA A 21 1.64 5.95 1.22
N SER A 22 1.97 4.67 1.41
CA SER A 22 1.21 3.77 2.28
C SER A 22 1.17 4.23 3.73
N SER A 23 2.32 4.58 4.33
CA SER A 23 2.36 5.10 5.72
C SER A 23 1.47 6.33 5.86
N ARG A 24 1.61 7.31 4.95
CA ARG A 24 0.85 8.57 5.00
C ARG A 24 -0.65 8.36 4.83
N GLU A 25 -1.07 7.66 3.78
CA GLU A 25 -2.49 7.51 3.48
C GLU A 25 -3.21 6.67 4.54
N LEU A 26 -2.55 5.64 5.10
CA LEU A 26 -3.11 4.85 6.18
C LEU A 26 -3.21 5.66 7.48
N SER A 27 -2.16 6.41 7.85
CA SER A 27 -2.19 7.33 9.00
C SER A 27 -3.29 8.39 8.87
N TYR A 28 -3.52 8.86 7.65
CA TYR A 28 -4.56 9.84 7.37
C TYR A 28 -5.97 9.24 7.46
N PHE A 29 -6.17 8.01 6.96
CA PHE A 29 -7.50 7.41 6.80
C PHE A 29 -7.96 6.58 8.01
N LEU A 30 -7.04 5.83 8.63
CA LEU A 30 -7.34 4.92 9.72
C LEU A 30 -7.47 5.65 11.06
N LEU A 31 -8.32 5.08 11.93
CA LEU A 31 -8.45 5.47 13.33
C LEU A 31 -7.95 4.37 14.26
N ASP A 32 -8.25 3.13 13.92
CA ASP A 32 -7.95 1.94 14.70
C ASP A 32 -8.10 0.71 13.80
N ALA A 33 -7.43 -0.38 14.10
CA ALA A 33 -7.45 -1.59 13.29
C ALA A 33 -7.21 -2.85 14.10
N LYS A 34 -7.82 -3.96 13.67
CA LYS A 34 -7.43 -5.30 14.09
C LYS A 34 -6.68 -5.98 12.97
N TYR A 35 -5.59 -6.63 13.34
CA TYR A 35 -4.69 -7.28 12.40
C TYR A 35 -4.97 -8.77 12.30
N THR A 36 -4.64 -9.37 11.17
CA THR A 36 -4.75 -10.83 11.03
C THR A 36 -3.73 -11.53 11.92
N SER A 37 -4.03 -12.77 12.34
CA SER A 37 -3.10 -13.61 13.10
C SER A 37 -1.85 -13.96 12.29
N GLY A 38 -2.02 -14.13 10.96
CA GLY A 38 -0.92 -14.37 10.03
C GLY A 38 0.07 -13.20 10.00
N PHE A 39 -0.44 -11.99 9.84
CA PHE A 39 0.38 -10.78 9.87
C PHE A 39 1.05 -10.59 11.25
N SER A 40 0.29 -10.71 12.34
CA SER A 40 0.82 -10.59 13.71
C SER A 40 1.96 -11.58 14.00
N SER A 41 1.84 -12.81 13.50
CA SER A 41 2.88 -13.84 13.64
C SER A 41 4.15 -13.51 12.84
N GLN A 42 4.01 -13.01 11.61
CA GLN A 42 5.14 -12.60 10.77
C GLN A 42 5.92 -11.45 11.42
N MET A 43 5.21 -10.44 11.92
CA MET A 43 5.84 -9.28 12.57
C MET A 43 6.52 -9.65 13.89
N SER A 44 5.90 -10.54 14.68
CA SER A 44 6.52 -11.10 15.89
C SER A 44 7.84 -11.80 15.58
N ARG A 45 7.91 -12.55 14.47
CA ARG A 45 9.13 -13.24 14.04
C ARG A 45 10.21 -12.24 13.62
N LEU A 46 9.84 -11.26 12.80
CA LEU A 46 10.77 -10.22 12.33
C LEU A 46 11.40 -9.46 13.51
N ILE A 47 10.60 -9.05 14.50
CA ILE A 47 11.12 -8.38 15.70
C ILE A 47 12.05 -9.30 16.50
N SER A 48 11.68 -10.57 16.63
CA SER A 48 12.50 -11.54 17.34
C SER A 48 13.86 -11.75 16.66
N GLU A 49 13.90 -11.73 15.33
CA GLU A 49 15.13 -11.80 14.54
C GLU A 49 15.99 -10.53 14.75
N LEU A 50 15.40 -9.33 14.63
CA LEU A 50 16.09 -8.06 14.87
C LEU A 50 16.66 -7.93 16.29
N ARG A 51 15.94 -8.41 17.30
CA ARG A 51 16.42 -8.45 18.70
C ARG A 51 17.62 -9.37 18.87
N LYS A 52 17.65 -10.53 18.19
CA LYS A 52 18.77 -11.49 18.28
C LYS A 52 20.03 -10.97 17.59
N GLU A 53 19.88 -10.17 16.54
CA GLU A 53 21.00 -9.58 15.81
C GLU A 53 21.61 -8.36 16.50
N GLY A 54 21.08 -7.92 17.64
CA GLY A 54 21.57 -6.75 18.37
C GLY A 54 21.27 -5.42 17.67
N ASN A 55 20.45 -5.43 16.62
CA ASN A 55 20.03 -4.26 15.84
C ASN A 55 18.90 -3.47 16.54
N LEU A 56 18.96 -3.31 17.86
CA LEU A 56 18.04 -2.46 18.64
C LEU A 56 18.50 -1.00 18.57
N ALA A 57 18.52 -0.44 17.36
CA ALA A 57 18.62 1.00 17.11
C ALA A 57 17.37 1.53 16.42
N ALA A 58 16.28 0.77 16.44
CA ALA A 58 15.09 1.09 15.70
C ALA A 58 13.96 1.40 16.68
N ASP A 59 13.64 2.69 16.80
CA ASP A 59 12.60 3.29 17.64
C ASP A 59 11.18 2.91 17.17
N PHE A 60 10.95 1.64 16.83
CA PHE A 60 9.63 1.17 16.38
C PHE A 60 8.76 0.82 17.59
N VAL A 61 7.58 1.41 17.66
CA VAL A 61 6.58 1.09 18.67
C VAL A 61 5.67 -0.02 18.14
N MET A 62 5.93 -1.25 18.57
CA MET A 62 4.98 -2.36 18.39
C MET A 62 4.66 -3.01 19.74
N PHE A 63 3.39 -2.94 20.11
CA PHE A 63 2.88 -3.61 21.31
C PHE A 63 1.98 -4.76 20.89
N PHE A 64 2.13 -5.91 21.55
CA PHE A 64 1.22 -7.04 21.39
C PHE A 64 0.31 -7.13 22.62
N ASN A 65 -0.94 -7.52 22.42
CA ASN A 65 -1.84 -7.87 23.51
C ASN A 65 -1.46 -9.24 24.11
N THR A 66 -2.18 -9.65 25.16
CA THR A 66 -1.95 -10.94 25.84
C THR A 66 -2.16 -12.15 24.95
N ASP A 67 -2.90 -12.00 23.86
CA ASP A 67 -3.21 -13.05 22.88
C ASP A 67 -2.17 -13.10 21.74
N GLY A 68 -1.14 -12.24 21.78
CA GLY A 68 -0.09 -12.16 20.77
C GLY A 68 -0.51 -11.42 19.49
N GLU A 69 -1.63 -10.70 19.52
CA GLU A 69 -2.08 -9.85 18.43
C GLU A 69 -1.49 -8.45 18.57
N ILE A 70 -1.26 -7.77 17.45
CA ILE A 70 -0.77 -6.39 17.44
C ILE A 70 -1.83 -5.46 18.06
N ALA A 71 -1.42 -4.69 19.07
CA ALA A 71 -2.23 -3.69 19.78
C ALA A 71 -1.88 -2.25 19.40
N ILE A 72 -0.61 -1.96 19.10
CA ILE A 72 -0.14 -0.66 18.59
C ILE A 72 0.94 -0.97 17.54
N PHE A 73 0.91 -0.26 16.42
CA PHE A 73 1.80 -0.51 15.29
C PHE A 73 2.26 0.79 14.66
N ASP A 74 3.58 0.97 14.56
CA ASP A 74 4.22 2.08 13.88
C ASP A 74 3.86 2.11 12.38
N GLU A 75 3.28 3.21 11.91
CA GLU A 75 2.82 3.35 10.53
C GLU A 75 3.97 3.32 9.51
N ASP A 76 5.19 3.67 9.89
CA ASP A 76 6.37 3.59 9.00
C ASP A 76 6.84 2.16 8.82
N LEU A 77 6.74 1.33 9.87
CA LEU A 77 6.97 -0.11 9.74
C LEU A 77 5.92 -0.75 8.84
N LEU A 78 4.69 -0.23 8.88
CA LEU A 78 3.59 -0.74 8.05
C LEU A 78 3.80 -0.37 6.60
N GLY A 79 4.15 0.90 6.34
CA GLY A 79 4.53 1.38 5.02
C GLY A 79 5.69 0.56 4.46
N THR A 80 6.70 0.24 5.28
CA THR A 80 7.82 -0.61 4.88
C THR A 80 7.38 -1.99 4.44
N TYR A 81 6.56 -2.68 5.27
CA TYR A 81 6.01 -3.99 4.93
C TYR A 81 5.21 -3.95 3.62
N ILE A 82 4.34 -2.95 3.45
CA ILE A 82 3.52 -2.80 2.24
C ILE A 82 4.40 -2.58 1.01
N GLY A 83 5.40 -1.69 1.08
CA GLY A 83 6.27 -1.43 -0.07
C GLY A 83 7.13 -2.63 -0.46
N ASP A 84 7.58 -3.43 0.51
CA ASP A 84 8.35 -4.66 0.27
C ASP A 84 7.49 -5.75 -0.36
N ARG A 85 6.27 -5.96 0.18
CA ARG A 85 5.30 -6.89 -0.40
C ARG A 85 4.88 -6.45 -1.80
N PHE A 86 4.62 -5.15 -2.00
CA PHE A 86 4.26 -4.58 -3.30
C PHE A 86 5.36 -4.83 -4.33
N LEU A 87 6.63 -4.55 -3.97
CA LEU A 87 7.79 -4.83 -4.81
C LEU A 87 7.79 -6.29 -5.25
N ALA A 88 7.75 -7.23 -4.30
CA ALA A 88 7.79 -8.65 -4.60
C ALA A 88 6.62 -9.12 -5.48
N GLU A 89 5.39 -8.71 -5.16
CA GLU A 89 4.19 -9.13 -5.89
C GLU A 89 4.15 -8.57 -7.32
N VAL A 90 4.52 -7.31 -7.52
CA VAL A 90 4.56 -6.71 -8.86
C VAL A 90 5.69 -7.31 -9.70
N GLU A 91 6.89 -7.47 -9.16
CA GLU A 91 7.98 -8.09 -9.91
C GLU A 91 7.61 -9.50 -10.36
N ASN A 92 6.99 -10.30 -9.48
CA ASN A 92 6.49 -11.64 -9.81
C ASN A 92 5.46 -11.61 -10.95
N LYS A 93 4.44 -10.73 -10.88
CA LYS A 93 3.41 -10.57 -11.94
C LYS A 93 4.01 -10.20 -13.31
N TYR A 94 5.16 -9.53 -13.34
CA TYR A 94 5.85 -9.11 -14.56
C TYR A 94 7.06 -10.00 -14.93
N GLY A 95 7.09 -11.24 -14.45
CA GLY A 95 8.11 -12.22 -14.81
C GLY A 95 9.48 -11.94 -14.16
N ASN A 96 9.47 -11.53 -12.89
CA ASN A 96 10.65 -11.19 -12.07
C ASN A 96 11.51 -10.05 -12.65
N LYS A 97 10.91 -9.16 -13.45
CA LYS A 97 11.57 -7.93 -13.91
C LYS A 97 11.62 -6.93 -12.76
N LYS A 98 12.73 -6.19 -12.65
CA LYS A 98 12.89 -5.17 -11.60
C LYS A 98 11.79 -4.10 -11.68
N LEU A 99 11.20 -3.71 -10.56
CA LEU A 99 10.09 -2.74 -10.49
C LEU A 99 10.42 -1.43 -11.18
N ASN A 100 11.61 -0.88 -10.95
CA ASN A 100 12.05 0.35 -11.61
C ASN A 100 12.11 0.22 -13.15
N TYR A 101 12.40 -0.97 -13.68
CA TYR A 101 12.38 -1.22 -15.12
C TYR A 101 10.95 -1.31 -15.66
N ILE A 102 10.06 -1.97 -14.91
CA ILE A 102 8.63 -2.05 -15.23
C ILE A 102 8.04 -0.64 -15.30
N VAL A 103 8.23 0.16 -14.26
CA VAL A 103 7.76 1.55 -14.16
C VAL A 103 8.26 2.38 -15.34
N LYS A 104 9.57 2.35 -15.62
CA LYS A 104 10.15 3.07 -16.78
C LYS A 104 9.53 2.63 -18.10
N SER A 105 9.21 1.36 -18.24
CA SER A 105 8.57 0.82 -19.45
C SER A 105 7.12 1.28 -19.57
N VAL A 106 6.38 1.32 -18.47
CA VAL A 106 4.97 1.73 -18.39
C VAL A 106 4.80 3.22 -18.70
N ILE A 107 5.57 4.09 -18.03
CA ILE A 107 5.41 5.55 -18.20
C ILE A 107 5.70 6.03 -19.63
N ASN A 108 6.53 5.29 -20.36
CA ASN A 108 6.89 5.61 -21.75
C ASN A 108 5.98 4.91 -22.78
N ASN A 109 4.92 4.23 -22.32
CA ASN A 109 3.98 3.52 -23.18
C ASN A 109 2.65 4.26 -23.32
N SER A 110 1.71 3.64 -24.03
CA SER A 110 0.35 4.16 -24.22
C SER A 110 -0.43 4.30 -22.91
N GLU A 111 -1.43 5.17 -22.91
CA GLU A 111 -2.36 5.33 -21.78
C GLU A 111 -3.05 4.03 -21.38
N SER A 112 -3.29 3.12 -22.34
CA SER A 112 -3.87 1.80 -22.04
C SER A 112 -2.95 0.99 -21.13
N VAL A 113 -1.65 0.93 -21.44
CA VAL A 113 -0.67 0.21 -20.62
C VAL A 113 -0.51 0.86 -19.25
N GLN A 114 -0.60 2.19 -19.17
CA GLN A 114 -0.56 2.90 -17.90
C GLN A 114 -1.80 2.60 -17.03
N LYS A 115 -2.99 2.54 -17.63
CA LYS A 115 -4.23 2.13 -16.96
C LYS A 115 -4.15 0.70 -16.45
N ASP A 116 -3.66 -0.22 -17.28
CA ASP A 116 -3.48 -1.62 -16.88
C ASP A 116 -2.50 -1.75 -15.72
N PHE A 117 -1.40 -0.99 -15.72
CA PHE A 117 -0.48 -0.97 -14.60
C PHE A 117 -1.10 -0.41 -13.32
N ALA A 118 -1.89 0.68 -13.41
CA ALA A 118 -2.60 1.24 -12.26
C ALA A 118 -3.61 0.23 -11.68
N GLN A 119 -4.31 -0.52 -12.54
CA GLN A 119 -5.21 -1.60 -12.13
C GLN A 119 -4.43 -2.70 -11.39
N VAL A 120 -3.29 -3.13 -11.92
CA VAL A 120 -2.43 -4.13 -11.25
C VAL A 120 -1.96 -3.61 -9.89
N CYS A 121 -1.57 -2.34 -9.79
CA CYS A 121 -1.17 -1.74 -8.52
C CYS A 121 -2.31 -1.78 -7.49
N TYR A 122 -3.52 -1.42 -7.91
CA TYR A 122 -4.70 -1.46 -7.05
C TYR A 122 -5.00 -2.86 -6.54
N GLU A 123 -5.03 -3.87 -7.42
CA GLU A 123 -5.26 -5.26 -7.03
C GLU A 123 -4.20 -5.78 -6.05
N VAL A 124 -2.92 -5.43 -6.27
CA VAL A 124 -1.83 -5.82 -5.39
C VAL A 124 -1.97 -5.16 -4.01
N ILE A 125 -2.25 -3.86 -3.96
CA ILE A 125 -2.40 -3.15 -2.68
C ILE A 125 -3.63 -3.68 -1.92
N VAL A 126 -4.76 -3.90 -2.59
CA VAL A 126 -5.94 -4.53 -1.99
C VAL A 126 -5.57 -5.87 -1.36
N LYS A 127 -4.90 -6.75 -2.10
CA LYS A 127 -4.46 -8.05 -1.59
C LYS A 127 -3.56 -7.90 -0.35
N ILE A 128 -2.59 -6.98 -0.38
CA ILE A 128 -1.67 -6.76 0.75
C ILE A 128 -2.43 -6.26 1.98
N LEU A 129 -3.35 -5.32 1.82
CA LEU A 129 -4.14 -4.82 2.94
C LEU A 129 -5.06 -5.90 3.52
N ASP A 130 -5.56 -6.81 2.70
CA ASP A 130 -6.40 -7.94 3.13
C ASP A 130 -5.59 -8.98 3.92
N GLU A 131 -4.31 -9.16 3.57
CA GLU A 131 -3.36 -9.97 4.35
C GLU A 131 -3.08 -9.36 5.74
N ILE A 132 -3.10 -8.02 5.85
CA ILE A 132 -2.76 -7.29 7.08
C ILE A 132 -3.95 -7.17 8.02
N TYR A 133 -5.12 -6.79 7.50
CA TYR A 133 -6.24 -6.31 8.31
C TYR A 133 -7.39 -7.30 8.39
N MET A 134 -7.80 -7.60 9.63
CA MET A 134 -9.05 -8.29 9.90
C MET A 134 -10.22 -7.29 10.02
N GLU A 135 -9.99 -6.13 10.63
CA GLU A 135 -10.99 -5.07 10.79
C GLU A 135 -10.32 -3.70 10.67
N MET A 136 -10.93 -2.76 9.94
CA MET A 136 -10.44 -1.38 9.78
C MET A 136 -11.50 -0.40 10.26
N LYS A 137 -11.19 0.37 11.31
CA LYS A 137 -11.96 1.56 11.70
C LYS A 137 -11.31 2.78 11.07
N TYR A 138 -12.11 3.58 10.40
CA TYR A 138 -11.65 4.70 9.58
C TYR A 138 -12.49 5.95 9.84
N LYS A 139 -11.98 7.11 9.40
CA LYS A 139 -12.70 8.38 9.49
C LYS A 139 -13.95 8.34 8.62
N LYS A 140 -15.13 8.26 9.26
CA LYS A 140 -16.43 8.10 8.57
C LYS A 140 -16.69 9.15 7.49
N ASP A 141 -16.38 10.41 7.77
CA ASP A 141 -16.59 11.51 6.82
C ASP A 141 -15.81 11.30 5.51
N LEU A 142 -14.60 10.75 5.59
CA LEU A 142 -13.80 10.40 4.41
C LEU A 142 -14.41 9.22 3.67
N GLY A 143 -14.83 8.17 4.38
CA GLY A 143 -15.48 7.04 3.74
C GLY A 143 -16.76 7.44 3.00
N GLU A 144 -17.60 8.27 3.61
CA GLU A 144 -18.81 8.79 2.97
C GLU A 144 -18.51 9.69 1.77
N PHE A 145 -17.46 10.51 1.84
CA PHE A 145 -16.99 11.30 0.70
C PHE A 145 -16.57 10.39 -0.47
N TYR A 146 -15.78 9.35 -0.20
CA TYR A 146 -15.31 8.43 -1.25
C TYR A 146 -16.43 7.54 -1.78
N LYS A 147 -17.33 7.05 -0.94
CA LYS A 147 -18.54 6.33 -1.37
C LYS A 147 -19.34 7.12 -2.39
N LYS A 148 -19.65 8.39 -2.07
CA LYS A 148 -20.37 9.29 -2.98
C LYS A 148 -19.59 9.60 -4.24
N THR A 149 -18.30 9.90 -4.09
CA THR A 149 -17.44 10.28 -5.22
C THR A 149 -17.28 9.13 -6.21
N LEU A 150 -17.16 7.90 -5.71
CA LEU A 150 -16.89 6.69 -6.49
C LEU A 150 -18.15 5.91 -6.86
N ASN A 151 -19.33 6.33 -6.35
CA ASN A 151 -20.61 5.65 -6.53
C ASN A 151 -20.57 4.18 -6.09
N LEU A 152 -20.08 3.96 -4.86
CA LEU A 152 -19.97 2.66 -4.24
C LEU A 152 -21.26 2.33 -3.49
N ASP A 153 -21.96 1.27 -3.89
CA ASP A 153 -23.19 0.83 -3.24
C ASP A 153 -22.90 0.14 -1.89
N ASP A 154 -23.69 0.47 -0.86
CA ASP A 154 -23.46 0.02 0.54
C ASP A 154 -23.56 -1.51 0.73
N GLU A 155 -24.21 -2.23 -0.18
CA GLU A 155 -24.52 -3.67 -0.03
C GLU A 155 -23.56 -4.61 -0.78
N SER A 156 -22.67 -4.10 -1.63
CA SER A 156 -21.90 -4.94 -2.57
C SER A 156 -20.40 -5.00 -2.33
N ILE A 157 -19.88 -4.25 -1.34
CA ILE A 157 -18.43 -4.12 -1.14
C ILE A 157 -18.02 -4.64 0.23
N GLU A 158 -17.79 -5.94 0.27
CA GLU A 158 -16.93 -6.55 1.30
C GLU A 158 -15.62 -5.75 1.37
N ASN A 159 -15.21 -5.40 2.59
CA ASN A 159 -13.99 -4.66 2.90
C ASN A 159 -13.86 -3.29 2.20
N LEU A 160 -14.95 -2.50 2.15
CA LEU A 160 -14.93 -1.12 1.64
C LEU A 160 -13.77 -0.24 2.18
N PRO A 161 -13.43 -0.23 3.49
CA PRO A 161 -12.37 0.64 4.00
C PRO A 161 -11.01 0.31 3.39
N LEU A 162 -10.76 -0.99 3.19
CA LEU A 162 -9.56 -1.51 2.56
C LEU A 162 -9.45 -1.02 1.12
N LYS A 163 -10.55 -1.12 0.35
CA LYS A 163 -10.57 -0.65 -1.04
C LYS A 163 -10.33 0.86 -1.13
N ILE A 164 -10.91 1.65 -0.23
CA ILE A 164 -10.67 3.10 -0.18
C ILE A 164 -9.19 3.39 0.14
N ALA A 165 -8.62 2.73 1.15
CA ALA A 165 -7.20 2.88 1.48
C ALA A 165 -6.30 2.53 0.29
N ALA A 166 -6.59 1.43 -0.41
CA ALA A 166 -5.86 1.04 -1.61
C ALA A 166 -5.95 2.09 -2.72
N LEU A 167 -7.12 2.68 -2.93
CA LEU A 167 -7.32 3.73 -3.93
C LEU A 167 -6.50 4.98 -3.61
N LEU A 168 -6.48 5.42 -2.35
CA LEU A 168 -5.69 6.57 -1.91
C LEU A 168 -4.21 6.37 -2.25
N ILE A 169 -3.66 5.21 -1.87
CA ILE A 169 -2.25 4.86 -2.12
C ILE A 169 -1.96 4.85 -3.63
N VAL A 170 -2.83 4.23 -4.42
CA VAL A 170 -2.64 4.13 -5.88
C VAL A 170 -2.85 5.48 -6.57
N GLU A 171 -3.71 6.35 -6.05
CA GLU A 171 -3.84 7.72 -6.54
C GLU A 171 -2.50 8.45 -6.48
N ASP A 172 -1.82 8.35 -5.34
CA ASP A 172 -0.53 8.97 -5.14
C ASP A 172 0.56 8.36 -6.00
N MET A 173 0.53 7.04 -6.19
CA MET A 173 1.41 6.36 -7.14
C MET A 173 1.21 6.87 -8.56
N CYS A 174 -0.04 6.97 -9.03
CA CYS A 174 -0.34 7.48 -10.36
C CYS A 174 0.09 8.93 -10.51
N ARG A 175 -0.19 9.78 -9.52
CA ARG A 175 0.22 11.19 -9.48
C ARG A 175 1.74 11.34 -9.51
N TYR A 176 2.46 10.51 -8.76
CA TYR A 176 3.93 10.48 -8.75
C TYR A 176 4.50 10.09 -10.12
N LEU A 177 3.90 9.11 -10.78
CA LEU A 177 4.32 8.63 -12.10
C LEU A 177 3.84 9.50 -13.27
N GLY A 178 2.97 10.47 -13.02
CA GLY A 178 2.33 11.27 -14.08
C GLY A 178 1.31 10.47 -14.91
N ILE A 179 0.77 9.39 -14.37
CA ILE A 179 -0.25 8.55 -15.00
C ILE A 179 -1.63 9.16 -14.73
N ASN A 180 -2.37 9.47 -15.79
CA ASN A 180 -3.70 10.07 -15.69
C ASN A 180 -4.79 8.99 -15.70
N VAL A 181 -5.18 8.54 -14.50
CA VAL A 181 -6.24 7.54 -14.28
C VAL A 181 -7.22 8.09 -13.27
N THR A 182 -8.52 7.95 -13.54
CA THR A 182 -9.54 8.30 -12.55
C THR A 182 -9.78 7.11 -11.63
N LEU A 183 -9.93 7.35 -10.32
CA LEU A 183 -10.15 6.28 -9.33
C LEU A 183 -11.34 5.36 -9.67
N LYS A 184 -12.38 5.91 -10.30
CA LYS A 184 -13.54 5.13 -10.80
C LYS A 184 -13.16 4.05 -11.80
N GLN A 185 -12.08 4.21 -12.55
CA GLN A 185 -11.61 3.23 -13.54
C GLN A 185 -10.92 2.03 -12.89
N LEU A 186 -10.49 2.16 -11.62
CA LEU A 186 -9.77 1.11 -10.88
C LEU A 186 -10.69 0.14 -10.14
N ILE A 187 -11.93 0.58 -9.87
CA ILE A 187 -12.95 -0.19 -9.17
C ILE A 187 -13.82 -0.86 -10.23
N LYS A 188 -13.64 -2.17 -10.39
CA LYS A 188 -14.51 -3.03 -11.22
C LYS A 188 -15.43 -3.85 -10.33
#